data_AF-I0SCS8-F1
#
_entry.id   AF-I0SCS8-F1
#
_cell.length_a   1.000
_cell.length_b   1.000
_cell.length_c   1.000
_cell.angle_alpha   90.00
_cell.angle_beta   90.00
_cell.angle_gamma   90.00
#
_symmetry.space_group_name_H-M   'P 1'
#
loop_
_entity.id
_entity.type
_entity.pdbx_description
1 polymer ?
#
loop_
_entity_poly.entity_id
_entity_poly.type
_entity_poly.pdbx_seq_one_letter_code
_entity_poly.pdbx_strand_id
1 'polypeptide(L)'
;MSKAAEVLLISQPSLTRNMQILEDELGVILFERRKNKLGFTETGHQIVKLAKKFLKQKFLDDVQHFALKESIIFGGVNAPEAIFELESRIKKGLEQHI
;
A
#
# COMPACT_ATOMS: atom_id res chain seq x y z
N MET A 1 -15.38 17.66 -8.95
CA MET A 1 -15.27 17.96 -7.51
C MET A 1 -16.37 17.28 -6.71
N SER A 2 -17.66 17.63 -6.88
CA SER A 2 -18.78 17.01 -6.12
C SER A 2 -18.75 15.47 -6.12
N LYS A 3 -18.64 14.86 -7.31
CA LYS A 3 -18.57 13.40 -7.47
C LYS A 3 -17.40 12.73 -6.72
N ALA A 4 -16.24 13.40 -6.60
CA ALA A 4 -15.09 12.83 -5.90
C ALA A 4 -15.30 12.87 -4.37
N ALA A 5 -15.91 13.94 -3.86
CA ALA A 5 -16.24 14.06 -2.43
C ALA A 5 -17.27 12.99 -2.01
N GLU A 6 -18.26 12.73 -2.86
CA GLU A 6 -19.26 11.67 -2.66
C GLU A 6 -18.61 10.27 -2.64
N VAL A 7 -17.75 9.96 -3.62
CA VAL A 7 -17.04 8.66 -3.67
C VAL A 7 -16.13 8.45 -2.46
N LEU A 8 -15.49 9.52 -1.98
CA LEU A 8 -14.59 9.49 -0.83
C LEU A 8 -15.32 9.63 0.52
N LEU A 9 -16.65 9.79 0.52
CA LEU A 9 -17.47 9.96 1.71
C LEU A 9 -17.02 11.14 2.62
N ILE A 10 -16.54 12.22 2.01
CA ILE A 10 -16.09 13.42 2.71
C ILE A 10 -16.77 14.69 2.17
N SER A 11 -16.69 15.78 2.94
CA SER A 11 -17.22 17.07 2.49
C SER A 11 -16.37 17.66 1.33
N GLN A 12 -16.98 18.47 0.46
CA GLN A 12 -16.26 19.16 -0.61
C GLN A 12 -15.16 20.12 -0.09
N PRO A 13 -15.39 20.90 1.01
CA PRO A 13 -14.33 21.68 1.64
C PRO A 13 -13.16 20.82 2.14
N SER A 14 -13.46 19.69 2.78
CA SER A 14 -12.43 18.74 3.24
C SER A 14 -11.61 18.19 2.08
N LEU A 15 -12.27 17.81 0.97
CA LEU A 15 -11.57 17.34 -0.23
C LEU A 15 -10.64 18.40 -0.81
N THR A 16 -11.11 19.65 -0.92
CA THR A 16 -10.28 20.75 -1.43
C THR A 16 -9.08 21.01 -0.53
N ARG A 17 -9.27 21.01 0.79
CA ARG A 17 -8.19 21.18 1.76
C ARG A 17 -7.17 20.05 1.66
N ASN A 18 -7.61 18.80 1.56
CA ASN A 18 -6.72 17.66 1.42
C ASN A 18 -5.91 17.69 0.12
N MET A 19 -6.52 18.15 -0.98
CA MET A 19 -5.79 18.36 -2.25
C MET A 19 -4.69 19.41 -2.11
N GLN A 20 -4.97 20.53 -1.41
CA GLN A 20 -3.97 21.58 -1.17
C GLN A 20 -2.84 21.07 -0.27
N ILE A 21 -3.16 20.38 0.82
CA ILE A 21 -2.17 19.76 1.71
C ILE A 21 -1.28 18.81 0.91
N LEU A 22 -1.85 17.99 0.02
CA LEU A 22 -1.08 17.10 -0.84
C LEU A 22 -0.13 17.85 -1.78
N GLU A 23 -0.58 18.96 -2.39
CA GLU A 23 0.27 19.81 -3.23
C GLU A 23 1.40 20.47 -2.42
N ASP A 24 1.12 20.90 -1.19
CA ASP A 24 2.09 21.50 -0.26
C ASP A 24 3.13 20.47 0.19
N GLU A 25 2.71 19.26 0.57
CA GLU A 25 3.60 18.16 0.98
C GLU A 25 4.51 17.69 -0.15
N LEU A 26 4.00 17.68 -1.38
CA LEU A 26 4.78 17.31 -2.57
C LEU A 26 5.58 18.49 -3.14
N GLY A 27 5.31 19.72 -2.71
CA GLY A 27 5.95 20.94 -3.22
C GLY A 27 5.64 21.24 -4.69
N VAL A 28 4.54 20.70 -5.24
CA VAL A 28 4.18 20.83 -6.66
C VAL A 28 2.69 21.06 -6.84
N ILE A 29 2.32 21.84 -7.86
CA ILE A 29 0.92 22.05 -8.25
C ILE A 29 0.48 20.90 -9.16
N LEU A 30 -0.49 20.11 -8.70
CA LEU A 30 -1.03 18.96 -9.41
C LEU A 30 -2.32 19.29 -10.14
N PHE A 31 -3.10 20.24 -9.63
CA PHE A 31 -4.44 20.56 -10.12
C PHE A 31 -4.52 21.99 -10.66
N GLU A 32 -5.09 22.16 -11.85
CA GLU A 32 -5.45 23.48 -12.38
C GLU A 32 -6.97 23.70 -12.27
N ARG A 33 -7.35 24.87 -11.73
CA ARG A 33 -8.74 25.31 -11.66
C ARG A 33 -9.00 26.33 -12.75
N ARG A 34 -9.79 25.96 -13.76
CA ARG A 34 -10.37 26.90 -14.73
C ARG A 34 -11.84 27.12 -14.36
N LYS A 35 -12.42 28.28 -14.72
CA LYS A 35 -13.74 28.78 -14.27
C LYS A 35 -14.74 27.71 -13.79
N ASN A 36 -15.03 26.69 -14.60
CA ASN A 36 -15.95 25.60 -14.22
C ASN A 36 -15.35 24.18 -14.35
N LYS A 37 -14.03 24.04 -14.47
CA LYS A 37 -13.36 22.74 -14.66
C LYS A 37 -12.14 22.61 -13.77
N LEU A 38 -12.04 21.47 -13.11
CA LEU A 38 -10.83 21.00 -12.47
C LEU A 38 -10.11 20.06 -13.43
N GLY A 39 -8.85 20.35 -13.73
CA GLY A 39 -7.96 19.51 -14.52
C GLY A 39 -6.67 19.19 -13.77
N PHE A 40 -5.86 18.31 -14.34
CA PHE A 40 -4.48 18.10 -13.88
C PHE A 40 -3.54 19.04 -14.63
N THR A 41 -2.48 19.49 -13.96
CA THR A 41 -1.30 20.06 -14.63
C THR A 41 -0.53 18.96 -15.39
N GLU A 42 0.46 19.33 -16.20
CA GLU A 42 1.35 18.33 -16.83
C GLU A 42 2.02 17.45 -15.76
N THR A 43 2.54 18.07 -14.70
CA THR A 43 3.09 17.39 -13.52
C THR A 43 2.05 16.46 -12.88
N GLY A 44 0.81 16.95 -12.72
CA GLY A 44 -0.31 16.15 -12.20
C GLY A 44 -0.54 14.85 -12.98
N HIS A 45 -0.49 14.90 -14.32
CA HIS A 45 -0.63 13.71 -15.15
C HIS A 45 0.51 12.70 -14.94
N GLN A 46 1.75 13.16 -14.82
CA GLN A 46 2.90 12.30 -14.55
C GLN A 46 2.82 11.65 -13.17
N ILE A 47 2.47 12.43 -12.13
CA ILE A 47 2.31 11.94 -10.76
C ILE A 47 1.18 10.91 -10.66
N VAL A 48 0.04 11.14 -11.32
CA VAL A 48 -1.05 10.14 -11.35
C VAL A 48 -0.59 8.82 -11.98
N LYS A 49 0.23 8.87 -13.03
CA LYS A 49 0.78 7.65 -13.66
C LYS A 49 1.70 6.89 -12.70
N LEU A 50 2.54 7.60 -11.94
CA LEU A 50 3.39 7.00 -10.91
C LEU A 50 2.56 6.44 -9.76
N ALA A 51 1.65 7.22 -9.20
CA ALA A 51 0.77 6.80 -8.11
C ALA A 51 -0.04 5.54 -8.47
N LYS A 52 -0.57 5.47 -9.70
CA LYS A 52 -1.26 4.25 -10.18
C LYS A 52 -0.34 3.04 -10.25
N LYS A 53 0.93 3.20 -10.62
CA LYS A 53 1.90 2.11 -10.60
C LYS A 53 2.15 1.67 -9.17
N PHE A 54 2.44 2.58 -8.25
CA PHE A 54 2.66 2.27 -6.83
C PHE A 54 1.45 1.59 -6.18
N LEU A 55 0.24 2.10 -6.40
CA LEU A 55 -0.98 1.53 -5.83
C LEU A 55 -1.35 0.18 -6.45
N LYS A 56 -1.08 -0.04 -7.74
CA LYS A 56 -1.32 -1.32 -8.41
C LYS A 56 -0.25 -2.35 -8.03
N GLN A 57 0.97 -1.89 -7.84
CA GLN A 57 2.10 -2.70 -7.42
C GLN A 57 2.04 -2.82 -5.90
N LYS A 58 1.03 -3.57 -5.44
CA LYS A 58 1.12 -4.41 -4.26
C LYS A 58 1.60 -3.78 -2.95
N PHE A 59 1.57 -2.47 -2.74
CA PHE A 59 2.07 -1.92 -1.47
C PHE A 59 1.45 -2.60 -0.23
N LEU A 60 0.15 -2.93 -0.28
CA LEU A 60 -0.51 -3.70 0.78
C LEU A 60 -0.11 -5.17 0.83
N ASP A 61 -0.01 -5.83 -0.33
CA ASP A 61 0.45 -7.22 -0.41
C ASP A 61 1.91 -7.35 0.05
N ASP A 62 2.76 -6.40 -0.31
CA ASP A 62 4.17 -6.34 0.04
C ASP A 62 4.32 -6.06 1.53
N VAL A 63 3.58 -5.08 2.09
CA VAL A 63 3.59 -4.82 3.54
C VAL A 63 3.11 -6.04 4.34
N GLN A 64 2.04 -6.71 3.90
CA GLN A 64 1.57 -7.94 4.55
C GLN A 64 2.57 -9.08 4.38
N HIS A 65 3.14 -9.26 3.20
CA HIS A 65 4.14 -10.29 2.93
C HIS A 65 5.42 -10.06 3.74
N PHE A 66 5.85 -8.80 3.91
CA PHE A 66 6.98 -8.44 4.78
C PHE A 66 6.64 -8.71 6.26
N ALA A 67 5.47 -8.31 6.74
CA ALA A 67 5.05 -8.55 8.12
C ALA A 67 4.93 -10.05 8.46
N LEU A 68 4.44 -10.87 7.52
CA LEU A 68 4.33 -12.32 7.71
C LEU A 68 5.68 -13.03 7.66
N LYS A 69 6.68 -12.47 6.95
CA LYS A 69 8.02 -13.06 6.84
C LYS A 69 8.84 -12.99 8.13
N GLU A 70 8.49 -12.09 9.05
CA GLU A 70 9.16 -11.91 10.34
C GLU A 70 8.41 -12.53 11.53
N SER A 71 7.29 -13.21 11.29
CA SER A 71 6.52 -13.83 12.37
C SER A 71 7.25 -15.08 12.91
N ILE A 72 7.77 -14.99 14.13
CA ILE A 72 8.31 -16.14 14.87
C ILE A 72 7.13 -17.02 15.30
N ILE A 73 7.03 -18.22 14.75
CA ILE A 73 6.02 -19.21 15.16
C ILE A 73 6.58 -20.02 16.34
N PHE A 74 5.96 -19.87 17.50
CA PHE A 74 6.25 -20.70 18.68
C PHE A 74 5.32 -21.92 18.71
N GLY A 75 5.89 -23.11 18.68
CA GLY A 75 5.17 -24.38 18.84
C GLY A 75 5.90 -25.28 19.81
N GLY A 76 5.17 -25.87 20.76
CA GLY A 76 5.68 -26.88 21.69
C GLY A 76 5.18 -28.26 21.28
N VAL A 77 6.06 -29.26 21.36
CA VAL A 77 5.72 -30.67 21.11
C VAL A 77 6.27 -31.51 22.25
N ASN A 78 5.43 -32.38 22.82
CA ASN A 78 5.78 -33.19 23.99
C ASN A 78 5.99 -34.67 23.65
N ALA A 79 6.00 -35.03 22.36
CA ALA A 79 6.24 -36.39 21.90
C ALA A 79 7.62 -36.48 21.21
N PRO A 80 8.57 -37.32 21.70
CA PRO A 80 9.92 -37.43 21.16
C PRO A 80 9.94 -37.74 19.65
N GLU A 81 9.07 -38.63 19.18
CA GLU A 81 8.97 -39.00 17.76
C GLU A 81 8.50 -37.83 16.89
N ALA A 82 7.63 -36.98 17.43
CA ALA A 82 7.13 -35.82 16.71
C ALA A 82 8.18 -34.70 16.60
N ILE A 83 9.12 -34.59 17.57
CA ILE A 83 10.27 -33.67 17.47
C ILE A 83 11.11 -34.01 16.24
N PHE A 84 11.48 -35.27 16.08
CA PHE A 84 12.34 -35.71 14.98
C PHE A 84 11.70 -35.48 13.60
N GLU A 85 10.41 -35.77 13.45
CA GLU A 85 9.67 -35.53 12.20
C GLU A 85 9.55 -34.02 11.90
N LEU A 86 9.32 -33.19 12.92
CA LEU A 86 9.23 -31.73 12.76
C LEU A 86 10.57 -31.14 12.29
N GLU A 87 11.68 -31.51 12.94
CA GLU A 87 13.02 -31.03 12.59
C GLU A 87 13.42 -31.41 11.16
N SER A 88 13.15 -32.66 10.76
CA SER A 88 13.42 -33.16 9.40
C SER A 88 12.64 -32.39 8.33
N ARG A 89 11.37 -32.07 8.60
CA ARG A 89 10.51 -31.31 7.69
C ARG A 89 10.90 -29.84 7.61
N ILE A 90 11.22 -29.21 8.74
CA ILE A 90 11.69 -27.81 8.79
C ILE A 90 12.98 -27.66 7.98
N LYS A 91 13.94 -28.56 8.17
CA LYS A 91 15.22 -28.53 7.45
C LYS A 91 15.03 -28.67 5.93
N LYS A 92 14.21 -29.62 5.48
CA LYS A 92 13.88 -29.78 4.05
C LYS A 92 13.15 -28.57 3.47
N GLY A 93 12.24 -27.95 4.23
CA GLY A 93 11.51 -26.76 3.78
C GLY A 93 12.40 -25.52 3.63
N LEU A 94 13.41 -25.38 4.50
CA LEU A 94 14.43 -24.32 4.42
C LEU A 94 15.36 -24.48 3.22
N GLU A 95 15.76 -25.72 2.90
CA GLU A 95 16.61 -26.02 1.73
C GLU A 95 15.89 -25.76 0.39
N GLN A 96 14.56 -25.77 0.35
CA GLN A 96 13.77 -25.50 -0.86
C GLN A 96 13.52 -24.00 -1.15
N HIS A 97 13.91 -23.11 -0.24
CA HIS A 97 13.70 -21.66 -0.35
C HIS A 97 15.01 -20.84 -0.37
N ILE A 98 16.17 -21.50 -0.56
CA ILE A 98 17.46 -20.90 -0.93
C ILE A 98 17.68 -21.10 -2.43
#